data_AF-A0A0F8YNP8-F1
#
_entry.id   AF-A0A0F8YNP8-F1
#
_cell.length_a   1.000
_cell.length_b   1.000
_cell.length_c   1.000
_cell.angle_alpha   90.00
_cell.angle_beta   90.00
_cell.angle_gamma   90.00
#
_symmetry.space_group_name_H-M   'P 1'
#
loop_
_entity.id
_entity.type
_entity.pdbx_description
1 polymer ?
#
loop_
_entity_poly.entity_id
_entity_poly.type
_entity_poly.pdbx_seq_one_letter_code
_entity_poly.pdbx_strand_id
1 'polypeptide(L)'
;MKNINLFVLSLLCLTGVSCTNDFNELNENPNSPPEVDPQYLLTNVLTVEADANTYDQGFLLANYLEQFSASVEFERIDRYELGSNSEYWDLIFRLLTDLKSMENLPGYNEAYGAVGDIMKSFLFSQLTDMWGDVPYTEALDALDGQFTPKYDTQESIYTAPETGILDVLQHSAETLQN
;
A
#
# COMPACT_ATOMS: atom_id res chain seq x y z
N MET A 1 -33.79 -18.35 -53.19
CA MET A 1 -34.17 -17.38 -52.13
C MET A 1 -34.71 -18.05 -50.86
N LYS A 2 -35.58 -19.07 -50.94
CA LYS A 2 -36.07 -19.80 -49.74
C LYS A 2 -34.96 -20.38 -48.84
N ASN A 3 -33.84 -20.84 -49.41
CA ASN A 3 -32.76 -21.47 -48.66
C ASN A 3 -31.83 -20.47 -47.94
N ILE A 4 -31.73 -19.22 -48.42
CA ILE A 4 -30.93 -18.16 -47.78
C ILE A 4 -31.60 -17.68 -46.50
N ASN A 5 -32.93 -17.51 -46.51
CA ASN A 5 -33.68 -17.12 -45.32
C ASN A 5 -33.59 -18.19 -44.22
N LEU A 6 -33.53 -19.47 -44.59
CA LEU A 6 -33.34 -20.57 -43.64
C LEU A 6 -31.93 -20.56 -43.03
N PHE A 7 -30.92 -20.20 -43.83
CA PHE A 7 -29.53 -20.07 -43.37
C PHE A 7 -29.34 -18.90 -42.41
N VAL A 8 -29.94 -17.75 -42.72
CA VAL A 8 -29.93 -16.55 -41.86
C VAL A 8 -30.66 -16.81 -40.54
N LEU A 9 -31.80 -17.51 -40.57
CA LEU A 9 -32.53 -17.89 -39.36
C LEU A 9 -31.74 -18.89 -38.50
N SER A 10 -31.06 -19.85 -39.13
CA SER A 10 -30.16 -20.78 -38.43
C SER A 10 -28.97 -20.07 -37.77
N LEU A 11 -28.39 -19.06 -38.43
CA LEU A 11 -27.28 -18.28 -37.90
C LEU A 11 -27.74 -17.42 -36.71
N LEU A 12 -28.94 -16.86 -36.78
CA LEU A 12 -29.54 -16.08 -35.69
C LEU A 12 -29.81 -16.96 -34.45
N CYS A 13 -30.30 -18.19 -34.63
CA CYS A 13 -30.51 -19.13 -33.53
C CYS A 13 -29.20 -19.55 -32.84
N LEU A 14 -28.07 -19.59 -33.55
CA LEU A 14 -26.77 -19.92 -32.98
C LEU A 14 -26.22 -18.79 -32.07
N THR A 15 -26.62 -17.53 -32.30
CA THR A 15 -26.19 -16.40 -31.46
C THR A 15 -26.93 -16.30 -30.12
N GLY A 16 -28.07 -16.99 -29.96
CA GLY A 16 -28.86 -16.98 -28.72
C GLY A 16 -28.35 -17.91 -27.61
N VAL A 17 -27.34 -18.75 -27.88
CA VAL A 17 -26.80 -19.76 -26.93
C VAL A 17 -25.47 -19.29 -26.29
N SER A 18 -25.02 -18.06 -26.59
CA SER A 18 -23.69 -17.57 -26.19
C SER A 18 -23.62 -16.91 -24.79
N CYS A 19 -24.71 -16.86 -24.03
CA CYS A 19 -24.65 -16.36 -22.65
C CYS A 19 -24.29 -17.50 -21.70
N THR A 20 -23.04 -17.57 -21.25
CA THR A 20 -22.69 -18.38 -20.09
C THR A 20 -23.26 -17.68 -18.86
N ASN A 21 -24.23 -18.31 -18.19
CA ASN A 21 -24.83 -17.75 -16.97
C ASN A 21 -23.83 -17.68 -15.79
N ASP A 22 -22.70 -18.37 -15.92
CA ASP A 22 -21.70 -18.56 -14.86
C ASP A 22 -20.46 -17.68 -15.06
N PHE A 23 -20.52 -16.66 -15.94
CA PHE A 23 -19.36 -15.78 -16.21
C PHE A 23 -18.89 -15.04 -14.96
N ASN A 24 -19.81 -14.66 -14.07
CA ASN A 24 -19.44 -14.02 -12.81
C ASN A 24 -18.75 -15.01 -11.87
N GLU A 25 -19.29 -16.23 -11.69
CA GLU A 25 -18.68 -17.27 -10.86
C GLU A 25 -17.31 -17.73 -11.39
N LEU A 26 -17.11 -17.79 -12.71
CA LEU A 26 -15.82 -18.14 -13.31
C LEU A 26 -14.73 -17.09 -13.07
N ASN A 27 -15.12 -15.84 -12.82
CA ASN A 27 -14.18 -14.75 -12.53
C ASN A 27 -13.98 -14.52 -11.02
N GLU A 28 -14.74 -15.23 -10.17
CA GLU A 28 -14.48 -15.25 -8.73
C GLU A 28 -13.28 -16.14 -8.43
N ASN A 29 -12.26 -15.59 -7.78
CA ASN A 29 -11.12 -16.37 -7.33
C ASN A 29 -11.50 -17.09 -6.03
N PRO A 30 -11.69 -18.42 -6.02
CA PRO A 30 -12.11 -19.15 -4.82
C PRO A 30 -11.04 -19.17 -3.72
N ASN A 31 -9.81 -18.75 -4.02
CA ASN A 31 -8.72 -18.64 -3.07
C ASN A 31 -8.56 -17.22 -2.50
N SER A 32 -9.31 -16.24 -3.02
CA SER A 32 -9.32 -14.88 -2.49
C SER A 32 -10.51 -14.71 -1.55
N PRO A 33 -10.30 -14.18 -0.32
CA PRO A 33 -11.43 -13.82 0.52
C PRO A 33 -12.24 -12.72 -0.20
N PRO A 34 -13.59 -12.84 -0.26
CA PRO A 34 -14.44 -11.83 -0.88
C PRO A 34 -14.54 -10.55 -0.04
N GLU A 35 -14.37 -10.67 1.28
CA GLU A 35 -14.29 -9.56 2.24
C GLU A 35 -13.22 -9.88 3.28
N VAL A 36 -12.56 -8.84 3.79
CA VAL A 36 -11.58 -8.93 4.88
C VAL A 36 -11.96 -7.96 5.99
N ASP A 37 -11.74 -8.36 7.24
CA ASP A 37 -11.92 -7.48 8.41
C ASP A 37 -10.73 -6.50 8.53
N PRO A 38 -10.96 -5.22 8.89
CA PRO A 38 -9.91 -4.23 9.14
C PRO A 38 -8.73 -4.75 9.97
N GLN A 39 -9.00 -5.60 10.97
CA GLN A 39 -7.97 -6.14 11.86
C GLN A 39 -6.87 -6.89 11.09
N TYR A 40 -7.19 -7.54 9.97
CA TYR A 40 -6.23 -8.33 9.22
C TYR A 40 -5.27 -7.44 8.42
N LEU A 41 -5.77 -6.36 7.81
CA LEU A 41 -4.92 -5.38 7.15
C LEU A 41 -4.03 -4.66 8.15
N LEU A 42 -4.58 -4.22 9.28
CA LEU A 42 -3.78 -3.57 10.32
C LEU A 42 -2.72 -4.51 10.89
N THR A 43 -3.07 -5.77 11.17
CA THR A 43 -2.11 -6.76 11.66
C THR A 43 -1.01 -7.00 10.64
N ASN A 44 -1.34 -7.13 9.35
CA ASN A 44 -0.36 -7.28 8.27
C ASN A 44 0.63 -6.10 8.27
N VAL A 45 0.12 -4.87 8.29
CA VAL A 45 0.96 -3.66 8.28
C VAL A 45 1.91 -3.64 9.48
N LEU A 46 1.41 -3.84 10.69
CA LEU A 46 2.23 -3.85 11.91
C LEU A 46 3.32 -4.92 11.87
N THR A 47 2.96 -6.12 11.41
CA THR A 47 3.83 -7.29 11.40
C THR A 47 4.92 -7.18 10.34
N VAL A 48 4.55 -6.82 9.12
CA VAL A 48 5.48 -6.76 7.98
C VAL A 48 6.40 -5.56 8.10
N GLU A 49 5.89 -4.40 8.53
CA GLU A 49 6.75 -3.25 8.80
C GLU A 49 7.77 -3.62 9.87
N ALA A 50 7.34 -4.16 11.01
CA ALA A 50 8.23 -4.35 12.15
C ALA A 50 9.39 -5.28 11.80
N ASP A 51 9.12 -6.33 11.02
CA ASP A 51 10.15 -7.25 10.54
C ASP A 51 11.14 -6.55 9.60
N ALA A 52 10.65 -5.89 8.54
CA ALA A 52 11.48 -5.24 7.54
C ALA A 52 12.32 -4.08 8.12
N ASN A 53 11.72 -3.27 9.00
CA ASN A 53 12.43 -2.17 9.62
C ASN A 53 13.46 -2.66 10.64
N THR A 54 13.10 -3.61 11.49
CA THR A 54 14.03 -4.14 12.50
C THR A 54 15.20 -4.88 11.83
N TYR A 55 14.91 -5.73 10.86
CA TYR A 55 15.91 -6.61 10.26
C TYR A 55 16.67 -5.93 9.11
N ASP A 56 15.98 -5.51 8.05
CA ASP A 56 16.64 -5.00 6.84
C ASP A 56 17.23 -3.61 7.08
N GLN A 57 16.45 -2.70 7.67
CA GLN A 57 16.90 -1.31 7.88
C GLN A 57 17.77 -1.16 9.14
N GLY A 58 17.34 -1.72 10.27
CA GLY A 58 18.04 -1.59 11.54
C GLY A 58 19.25 -2.53 11.66
N PHE A 59 19.02 -3.84 11.65
CA PHE A 59 20.06 -4.84 11.91
C PHE A 59 21.08 -4.96 10.77
N LEU A 60 20.65 -4.86 9.51
CA LEU A 60 21.57 -4.91 8.37
C LEU A 60 22.07 -3.52 7.98
N LEU A 61 21.22 -2.68 7.39
CA LEU A 61 21.66 -1.44 6.76
C LEU A 61 22.30 -0.46 7.76
N ALA A 62 21.58 -0.09 8.83
CA ALA A 62 22.04 0.91 9.79
C ALA A 62 23.27 0.44 10.57
N ASN A 63 23.31 -0.82 11.02
CA ASN A 63 24.47 -1.36 11.75
C ASN A 63 25.77 -1.33 10.94
N TYR A 64 25.72 -1.59 9.64
CA TYR A 64 26.88 -1.49 8.76
C TYR A 64 27.20 -0.02 8.41
N LEU A 65 26.17 0.79 8.13
CA LEU A 65 26.33 2.21 7.78
C LEU A 65 26.93 3.04 8.93
N GLU A 66 26.50 2.78 10.16
CA GLU A 66 27.00 3.38 11.40
C GLU A 66 28.32 2.75 11.88
N GLN A 67 28.79 1.70 11.20
CA GLN A 67 30.03 0.98 11.49
C GLN A 67 30.06 0.30 12.88
N PHE A 68 28.90 -0.06 13.43
CA PHE A 68 28.82 -0.86 14.66
C PHE A 68 29.26 -2.31 14.43
N SER A 69 29.04 -2.81 13.22
CA SER A 69 29.53 -4.11 12.75
C SER A 69 30.03 -3.98 11.32
N ALA A 70 30.70 -5.02 10.82
CA ALA A 70 31.15 -5.07 9.44
C ALA A 70 30.75 -6.38 8.77
N SER A 71 30.28 -6.29 7.53
CA SER A 71 29.98 -7.48 6.73
C SER A 71 31.29 -8.16 6.31
N VAL A 72 31.36 -9.49 6.46
CA VAL A 72 32.54 -10.28 6.08
C VAL A 72 32.53 -10.65 4.60
N GLU A 73 31.35 -10.71 3.97
CA GLU A 73 31.16 -11.29 2.63
C GLU A 73 30.58 -10.30 1.61
N PHE A 74 29.88 -9.26 2.08
CA PHE A 74 29.24 -8.24 1.24
C PHE A 74 29.51 -6.84 1.78
N GLU A 75 30.77 -6.42 1.74
CA GLU A 75 31.30 -5.19 2.35
C GLU A 75 30.88 -3.89 1.65
N ARG A 76 29.89 -3.95 0.74
CA ARG A 76 29.47 -2.79 -0.05
C ARG A 76 28.93 -1.67 0.83
N ILE A 77 28.03 -1.99 1.76
CA ILE A 77 27.44 -1.01 2.67
C ILE A 77 28.52 -0.41 3.58
N ASP A 78 29.46 -1.23 4.07
CA ASP A 78 30.62 -0.79 4.87
C ASP A 78 31.51 0.23 4.15
N ARG A 79 31.55 0.17 2.82
CA ARG A 79 32.25 1.13 1.96
C ARG A 79 31.35 2.24 1.39
N TYR A 80 30.12 2.36 1.88
CA TYR A 80 29.11 3.30 1.39
C TYR A 80 28.70 3.10 -0.07
N GLU A 81 28.87 1.89 -0.61
CA GLU A 81 28.34 1.46 -1.90
C GLU A 81 26.89 0.97 -1.74
N LEU A 82 25.97 1.87 -1.38
CA LEU A 82 24.63 1.53 -0.88
C LEU A 82 23.68 0.92 -1.92
N GLY A 83 23.87 1.19 -3.21
CA GLY A 83 22.94 0.73 -4.26
C GLY A 83 21.55 1.36 -4.14
N SER A 84 20.51 0.59 -4.43
CA SER A 84 19.11 1.00 -4.34
C SER A 84 18.44 0.35 -3.14
N ASN A 85 17.57 1.09 -2.45
CA ASN A 85 16.69 0.57 -1.41
C ASN A 85 15.21 0.59 -1.87
N SER A 86 15.00 0.32 -3.17
CA SER A 86 13.68 0.34 -3.81
C SER A 86 12.72 -0.72 -3.27
N GLU A 87 13.23 -1.84 -2.78
CA GLU A 87 12.37 -2.89 -2.19
C GLU A 87 11.67 -2.39 -0.92
N TYR A 88 12.40 -1.66 -0.06
CA TYR A 88 11.82 -1.07 1.14
C TYR A 88 10.88 0.09 0.81
N TRP A 89 11.23 0.91 -0.20
CA TRP A 89 10.34 1.93 -0.75
C TRP A 89 9.00 1.34 -1.22
N ASP A 90 9.05 0.31 -2.07
CA ASP A 90 7.87 -0.37 -2.61
C ASP A 90 7.06 -1.07 -1.51
N LEU A 91 7.74 -1.62 -0.50
CA LEU A 91 7.10 -2.17 0.69
C LEU A 91 6.29 -1.09 1.42
N ILE A 92 6.89 0.06 1.74
CA ILE A 92 6.20 1.11 2.49
C ILE A 92 4.94 1.58 1.74
N PHE A 93 5.02 1.87 0.44
CA PHE A 93 3.83 2.29 -0.32
C PHE A 93 2.75 1.21 -0.42
N ARG A 94 3.13 -0.07 -0.45
CA ARG A 94 2.18 -1.18 -0.34
C ARG A 94 1.46 -1.17 1.01
N LEU A 95 2.19 -1.01 2.11
CA LEU A 95 1.60 -0.95 3.46
C LEU A 95 0.71 0.29 3.65
N LEU A 96 1.11 1.45 3.10
CA LEU A 96 0.27 2.65 3.08
C LEU A 96 -1.04 2.41 2.32
N THR A 97 -0.99 1.66 1.21
CA THR A 97 -2.18 1.27 0.43
C THR A 97 -3.09 0.32 1.22
N ASP A 98 -2.54 -0.61 1.99
CA ASP A 98 -3.32 -1.47 2.89
C ASP A 98 -4.06 -0.63 3.95
N LEU A 99 -3.38 0.35 4.57
CA LEU A 99 -4.00 1.28 5.53
C LEU A 99 -5.10 2.13 4.87
N LYS A 100 -4.90 2.60 3.64
CA LYS A 100 -5.93 3.34 2.89
C LYS A 100 -7.13 2.45 2.55
N SER A 101 -6.87 1.20 2.15
CA SER A 101 -7.92 0.25 1.80
C SER A 101 -8.78 -0.13 3.03
N MET A 102 -8.16 -0.18 4.20
CA MET A 102 -8.82 -0.46 5.47
C MET A 102 -9.96 0.53 5.79
N GLU A 103 -9.82 1.80 5.38
CA GLU A 103 -10.83 2.86 5.59
C GLU A 103 -12.19 2.54 4.95
N ASN A 104 -12.21 1.66 3.94
CA ASN A 104 -13.42 1.29 3.19
C ASN A 104 -14.04 -0.05 3.61
N LEU A 105 -13.49 -0.72 4.63
CA LEU A 105 -13.94 -2.05 5.04
C LEU A 105 -15.10 -2.01 6.06
N PRO A 106 -16.01 -2.99 6.03
CA PRO A 106 -17.00 -3.18 7.09
C PRO A 106 -16.31 -3.37 8.45
N GLY A 107 -16.79 -2.66 9.48
CA GLY A 107 -16.21 -2.73 10.83
C GLY A 107 -15.09 -1.73 11.11
N TYR A 108 -14.68 -0.93 10.11
CA TYR A 108 -13.84 0.24 10.33
C TYR A 108 -14.50 1.20 11.32
N ASN A 109 -13.70 1.80 12.19
CA ASN A 109 -14.15 2.76 13.20
C ASN A 109 -13.03 3.76 13.51
N GLU A 110 -13.34 4.76 14.34
CA GLU A 110 -12.41 5.84 14.69
C GLU A 110 -11.12 5.33 15.35
N ALA A 111 -11.15 4.24 16.11
CA ALA A 111 -9.94 3.65 16.69
C ALA A 111 -9.03 3.03 15.61
N TYR A 112 -9.60 2.33 14.62
CA TYR A 112 -8.83 1.87 13.46
C TYR A 112 -8.28 3.04 12.65
N GLY A 113 -9.05 4.12 12.49
CA GLY A 113 -8.59 5.33 11.84
C GLY A 113 -7.39 5.95 12.54
N ALA A 114 -7.49 6.18 13.85
CA ALA A 114 -6.41 6.77 14.64
C ALA A 114 -5.14 5.90 14.65
N VAL A 115 -5.27 4.57 14.81
CA VAL A 115 -4.11 3.67 14.74
C VAL A 115 -3.53 3.62 13.32
N GLY A 116 -4.38 3.64 12.29
CA GLY A 116 -3.95 3.69 10.90
C GLY A 116 -3.20 4.97 10.55
N ASP A 117 -3.64 6.11 11.07
CA ASP A 117 -2.98 7.41 10.90
C ASP A 117 -1.63 7.47 11.62
N ILE A 118 -1.51 6.87 12.81
CA ILE A 118 -0.22 6.69 13.50
C ILE A 118 0.73 5.85 12.64
N MET A 119 0.26 4.74 12.08
CA MET A 119 1.09 3.89 11.22
C MET A 119 1.45 4.57 9.89
N LYS A 120 0.52 5.28 9.24
CA LYS A 120 0.82 6.10 8.05
C LYS A 120 1.90 7.13 8.37
N SER A 121 1.77 7.82 9.50
CA SER A 121 2.73 8.82 9.96
C SER A 121 4.13 8.22 10.16
N PHE A 122 4.21 7.06 10.81
CA PHE A 122 5.47 6.35 10.99
C PHE A 122 6.12 5.94 9.65
N LEU A 123 5.33 5.33 8.75
CA LEU A 123 5.78 4.91 7.43
C LEU A 123 6.28 6.09 6.58
N PHE A 124 5.58 7.22 6.57
CA PHE A 124 6.02 8.42 5.87
C PHE A 124 7.24 9.07 6.52
N SER A 125 7.41 8.97 7.85
CA SER A 125 8.63 9.41 8.52
C SER A 125 9.83 8.61 8.01
N GLN A 126 9.71 7.28 7.88
CA GLN A 126 10.79 6.45 7.34
C GLN A 126 11.15 6.87 5.90
N LEU A 127 10.14 7.09 5.04
CA LEU A 127 10.35 7.55 3.66
C LEU A 127 11.09 8.89 3.62
N THR A 128 10.57 9.90 4.31
CA THR A 128 11.15 11.24 4.18
C THR A 128 12.51 11.33 4.86
N ASP A 129 12.78 10.59 5.94
CA ASP A 129 14.08 10.60 6.62
C ASP A 129 15.18 9.96 5.77
N MET A 130 14.83 8.99 4.91
CA MET A 130 15.77 8.29 4.04
C MET A 130 15.97 8.98 2.69
N TRP A 131 14.91 9.59 2.13
CA TRP A 131 14.93 10.13 0.76
C TRP A 131 14.69 11.65 0.65
N GLY A 132 14.32 12.33 1.72
CA GLY A 132 13.97 13.75 1.69
C GLY A 132 12.54 13.95 1.15
N ASP A 133 12.43 14.67 0.04
CA ASP A 133 11.15 14.95 -0.61
C ASP A 133 10.60 13.68 -1.26
N VAL A 134 9.35 13.32 -0.97
CA VAL A 134 8.70 12.08 -1.43
C VAL A 134 7.21 12.31 -1.73
N PRO A 135 6.53 11.43 -2.49
CA PRO A 135 5.09 11.46 -2.59
C PRO A 135 4.43 11.33 -1.22
N TYR A 136 3.57 12.29 -0.87
CA TYR A 136 2.85 12.31 0.41
C TYR A 136 1.37 12.63 0.24
N THR A 137 1.03 13.89 -0.05
CA THR A 137 -0.38 14.34 -0.10
C THR A 137 -1.19 13.72 -1.24
N GLU A 138 -0.56 13.30 -2.33
CA GLU A 138 -1.19 12.67 -3.49
C GLU A 138 -0.85 11.17 -3.62
N ALA A 139 -0.10 10.61 -2.65
CA ALA A 139 0.55 9.32 -2.79
C ALA A 139 -0.39 8.13 -2.98
N LEU A 140 -1.61 8.19 -2.43
CA LEU A 140 -2.52 7.05 -2.31
C LEU A 140 -3.77 7.18 -3.20
N ASP A 141 -3.74 8.10 -4.17
CA ASP A 141 -4.88 8.48 -5.01
C ASP A 141 -4.85 7.78 -6.39
N ALA A 142 -4.14 6.66 -6.51
CA ALA A 142 -4.02 5.92 -7.76
C ALA A 142 -5.38 5.41 -8.28
N LEU A 143 -6.30 5.04 -7.38
CA LEU A 143 -7.67 4.65 -7.74
C LEU A 143 -8.51 5.83 -8.25
N ASP A 144 -8.14 7.05 -7.87
CA ASP A 144 -8.74 8.30 -8.36
C ASP A 144 -8.04 8.84 -9.62
N GLY A 145 -7.12 8.06 -10.19
CA GLY A 145 -6.42 8.35 -11.44
C GLY A 145 -5.11 9.13 -11.29
N GLN A 146 -4.60 9.33 -10.06
CA GLN A 146 -3.29 9.95 -9.83
C GLN A 146 -2.17 8.92 -9.89
N PHE A 147 -1.59 8.73 -11.08
CA PHE A 147 -0.48 7.78 -11.30
C PHE A 147 0.91 8.41 -11.20
N THR A 148 0.99 9.73 -11.10
CA THR A 148 2.24 10.49 -11.03
C THR A 148 2.17 11.50 -9.89
N PRO A 149 2.11 11.04 -8.63
CA PRO A 149 1.96 11.93 -7.49
C PRO A 149 3.16 12.87 -7.38
N LYS A 150 2.90 14.14 -7.03
CA LYS A 150 3.99 15.10 -6.77
C LYS A 150 4.78 14.69 -5.54
N TYR A 151 6.02 15.16 -5.47
CA TYR A 151 6.85 15.02 -4.29
C TYR A 151 6.60 16.25 -3.41
N ASP A 152 6.28 16.01 -2.15
CA ASP A 152 6.15 17.06 -1.16
C ASP A 152 7.48 17.24 -0.42
N THR A 153 7.73 18.46 0.03
CA THR A 153 8.97 18.76 0.74
C THR A 153 9.01 18.04 2.08
N GLN A 154 10.19 17.57 2.51
CA GLN A 154 10.35 16.96 3.84
C GLN A 154 9.79 17.84 4.97
N GLU A 155 10.03 19.16 4.90
CA GLU A 155 9.47 20.12 5.87
C GLU A 155 7.94 20.07 5.89
N SER A 156 7.29 20.11 4.73
CA SER A 156 5.82 20.03 4.66
C SER A 156 5.26 18.69 5.12
N ILE A 157 5.96 17.58 4.85
CA ILE A 157 5.54 16.24 5.30
C ILE A 157 5.45 16.20 6.83
N TYR A 158 6.40 16.82 7.53
CA TYR A 158 6.35 16.88 8.99
C TYR A 158 5.40 17.94 9.55
N THR A 159 5.35 19.12 8.92
CA THR A 159 4.85 20.34 9.59
C THR A 159 3.63 20.98 8.94
N ALA A 160 3.15 20.46 7.81
CA ALA A 160 1.94 20.99 7.17
C ALA A 160 0.77 20.96 8.18
N PRO A 161 0.01 22.06 8.32
CA PRO A 161 -1.21 22.06 9.11
C PRO A 161 -2.19 21.01 8.57
N GLU A 162 -2.91 20.31 9.45
CA GLU A 162 -3.93 19.29 9.15
C GLU A 162 -3.40 17.98 8.55
N THR A 163 -2.45 18.07 7.63
CA THR A 163 -1.97 16.89 6.91
C THR A 163 -0.60 16.41 7.36
N GLY A 164 0.21 17.24 8.01
CA GLY A 164 1.58 16.88 8.39
C GLY A 164 1.63 15.88 9.55
N ILE A 165 2.70 15.06 9.58
CA ILE A 165 2.92 13.99 10.56
C ILE A 165 2.64 14.46 12.00
N LEU A 166 3.14 15.63 12.39
CA LEU A 166 2.99 16.11 13.77
C LEU A 166 1.54 16.41 14.14
N ASP A 167 0.77 17.00 13.23
CA ASP A 167 -0.63 17.37 13.46
C ASP A 167 -1.53 16.13 13.44
N VAL A 168 -1.29 15.23 12.48
CA VAL A 168 -1.97 13.93 12.37
C VAL A 168 -1.78 13.12 13.65
N LEU A 169 -0.54 12.98 14.14
CA LEU A 169 -0.24 12.25 15.38
C LEU A 169 -0.95 12.85 16.60
N GLN A 170 -1.01 14.17 16.70
CA GLN A 170 -1.74 14.83 17.79
C GLN A 170 -3.23 14.47 17.73
N HIS A 171 -3.86 14.60 16.57
CA HIS A 171 -5.27 14.29 16.40
C HIS A 171 -5.60 12.80 16.67
N SER A 172 -4.75 11.88 16.20
CA SER A 172 -4.90 10.45 16.46
C SER A 172 -4.79 10.14 17.96
N ALA A 173 -3.85 10.77 18.66
CA ALA A 173 -3.68 10.58 20.10
C ALA A 173 -4.89 11.09 20.90
N GLU A 174 -5.48 12.22 20.51
CA GLU A 174 -6.70 12.75 21.12
C GLU A 174 -7.91 11.83 20.87
N THR A 175 -8.03 11.27 19.66
CA THR A 175 -9.09 10.32 19.31
C THR A 175 -9.04 9.05 20.18
N LEU A 176 -7.85 8.52 20.45
CA LEU A 176 -7.67 7.29 21.25
C LEU A 176 -7.86 7.48 22.77
N GLN A 177 -7.96 8.71 23.26
CA GLN A 177 -8.17 9.00 24.70
C GLN A 177 -9.63 9.07 25.11
N ASN A 178 -10.55 9.18 24.15
CA ASN A 178 -12.00 9.28 24.38
C ASN A 178 -12.70 7.92 24.24
#